data_AF-A0A7K1SK81-F1
#
_entry.id   AF-A0A7K1SK81-F1
#
_cell.length_a   1.000
_cell.length_b   1.000
_cell.length_c   1.000
_cell.angle_alpha   90.00
_cell.angle_beta   90.00
_cell.angle_gamma   90.00
#
_symmetry.space_group_name_H-M   'P 1'
#
loop_
_entity.id
_entity.type
_entity.pdbx_description
1 polymer ?
#
loop_
_entity_poly.entity_id
_entity_poly.type
_entity_poly.pdbx_seq_one_letter_code
_entity_poly.pdbx_strand_id
1 'polypeptide(L)'
;MENQPSRTFNRLHFTDLDPLRFEDLCLNVVSRIQEWKALNHYGRKGSDIGVDIHAVQQVDKEERVWFIQCKRYTSIGKNDITHIIDEVTRNPSLPFKLLIIISCDLTRANHEYGKEYAIQKGIIETEIWTASTLEAKLYKDYKDLLFVYFGVKLERTVKDNAARIRYGLAMEKKVGRDLIDQKYMKDGNHWRTLSYEPFHKFISHKFFFAFC
;
A
#
# COMPACT_ATOMS: atom_id res chain seq x y z
N MET A 1 -29.65 -12.85 18.21
CA MET A 1 -28.49 -12.73 17.31
C MET A 1 -28.11 -11.27 17.28
N GLU A 2 -26.98 -10.94 17.90
CA GLU A 2 -26.48 -9.57 18.02
C GLU A 2 -25.85 -9.19 16.67
N ASN A 3 -26.48 -8.26 15.94
CA ASN A 3 -25.94 -7.70 14.71
C ASN A 3 -24.72 -6.87 15.06
N GLN A 4 -23.53 -7.47 15.03
CA GLN A 4 -22.30 -6.68 15.02
C GLN A 4 -22.31 -5.81 13.76
N PRO A 5 -22.21 -4.47 13.88
CA PRO A 5 -22.09 -3.62 12.70
C PRO A 5 -20.85 -4.06 11.92
N SER A 6 -21.00 -4.20 10.59
CA SER A 6 -19.86 -4.46 9.72
C SER A 6 -18.80 -3.39 9.99
N ARG A 7 -17.54 -3.81 10.11
CA ARG A 7 -16.43 -2.88 10.25
C ARG A 7 -16.39 -2.03 8.99
N THR A 8 -16.92 -0.81 9.03
CA THR A 8 -16.84 0.13 7.92
C THR A 8 -15.37 0.50 7.76
N PHE A 9 -14.70 -0.07 6.77
CA PHE A 9 -13.45 0.50 6.30
C PHE A 9 -13.82 1.87 5.74
N ASN A 10 -13.30 2.92 6.37
CA ASN A 10 -13.61 4.28 5.93
C ASN A 10 -13.13 4.41 4.48
N ARG A 11 -13.95 5.08 3.66
CA ARG A 11 -13.65 5.29 2.25
C ARG A 11 -12.27 5.91 2.10
N LEU A 12 -11.47 5.43 1.14
CA LEU A 12 -10.17 6.06 0.87
C LEU A 12 -10.36 7.47 0.32
N HIS A 13 -9.81 8.45 1.06
CA HIS A 13 -9.79 9.85 0.65
C HIS A 13 -8.54 10.12 -0.20
N PHE A 14 -8.60 9.81 -1.49
CA PHE A 14 -7.50 10.05 -2.44
C PHE A 14 -7.08 11.53 -2.53
N THR A 15 -7.96 12.45 -2.12
CA THR A 15 -7.67 13.89 -2.01
C THR A 15 -6.64 14.23 -0.94
N ASP A 16 -6.44 13.36 0.04
CA ASP A 16 -5.46 13.55 1.12
C ASP A 16 -4.03 13.29 0.63
N LEU A 17 -3.88 12.57 -0.50
CA LEU A 17 -2.62 12.42 -1.19
C LEU A 17 -2.30 13.67 -2.00
N ASP A 18 -1.09 14.20 -1.84
CA ASP A 18 -0.53 15.21 -2.77
C ASP A 18 -0.62 14.71 -4.24
N PRO A 19 -0.82 15.59 -5.25
CA PRO A 19 -0.93 15.18 -6.65
C PRO A 19 0.16 14.21 -7.11
N LEU A 20 1.42 14.48 -6.78
CA LEU A 20 2.54 13.61 -7.18
C LEU A 20 2.49 12.25 -6.48
N ARG A 21 2.00 12.22 -5.23
CA ARG A 21 1.79 10.96 -4.50
C ARG A 21 0.67 10.14 -5.12
N PHE A 22 -0.39 10.77 -5.62
CA PHE A 22 -1.46 10.08 -6.32
C PHE A 22 -0.95 9.47 -7.65
N GLU A 23 -0.13 10.20 -8.41
CA GLU A 23 0.52 9.66 -9.62
C GLU A 23 1.44 8.49 -9.28
N ASP A 24 2.28 8.62 -8.24
CA ASP A 24 3.15 7.53 -7.78
C ASP A 24 2.34 6.28 -7.35
N LEU A 25 1.18 6.47 -6.69
CA LEU A 25 0.26 5.38 -6.35
C LEU A 25 -0.25 4.68 -7.60
N CYS A 26 -0.70 5.45 -8.59
CA CYS A 26 -1.20 4.92 -9.85
C CYS A 26 -0.11 4.14 -10.59
N LEU A 27 1.11 4.67 -10.66
CA LEU A 27 2.26 3.96 -11.23
C LEU A 27 2.52 2.63 -10.53
N ASN A 28 2.54 2.63 -9.19
CA ASN A 28 2.78 1.42 -8.42
C ASN A 28 1.68 0.37 -8.64
N VAL A 29 0.43 0.79 -8.76
CA VAL A 29 -0.67 -0.12 -9.13
C VAL A 29 -0.47 -0.64 -10.56
N VAL A 30 -0.24 0.25 -11.54
CA VAL A 30 -0.10 -0.12 -12.96
C VAL A 30 1.07 -1.07 -13.20
N SER A 31 2.20 -0.85 -12.52
CA SER A 31 3.38 -1.71 -12.61
C SER A 31 3.12 -3.17 -12.22
N ARG A 32 2.02 -3.43 -11.49
CA ARG A 32 1.66 -4.75 -10.97
C ARG A 32 0.47 -5.40 -11.68
N ILE A 33 -0.17 -4.69 -12.61
CA ILE A 33 -1.32 -5.25 -13.37
C ILE A 33 -0.87 -6.42 -14.23
N GLN A 34 0.33 -6.33 -14.80
CA GLN A 34 0.94 -7.33 -15.66
C GLN A 34 2.44 -7.10 -15.81
N GLU A 35 3.14 -8.04 -16.45
CA GLU A 35 4.53 -7.85 -16.86
C GLU A 35 4.61 -6.94 -18.09
N TRP A 36 5.29 -5.81 -17.94
CA TRP A 36 5.47 -4.82 -19.00
C TRP A 36 6.80 -5.03 -19.72
N LYS A 37 6.80 -4.90 -21.04
CA LYS A 37 8.04 -4.79 -21.83
C LYS A 37 8.77 -3.48 -21.54
N ALA A 38 8.01 -2.40 -21.42
CA ALA A 38 8.52 -1.09 -21.03
C ALA A 38 7.46 -0.35 -20.21
N LEU A 39 7.90 0.41 -19.21
CA LEU A 39 7.03 1.22 -18.35
C LEU A 39 7.76 2.52 -18.00
N ASN A 40 7.29 3.63 -18.56
CA ASN A 40 7.90 4.95 -18.40
C ASN A 40 6.92 5.89 -17.69
N HIS A 41 7.39 6.55 -16.63
CA HIS A 41 6.61 7.54 -15.88
C HIS A 41 7.02 8.95 -16.30
N TYR A 42 6.15 9.65 -17.02
CA TYR A 42 6.42 10.98 -17.53
C TYR A 42 5.78 12.10 -16.68
N GLY A 43 4.72 11.78 -15.91
CA GLY A 43 3.95 12.73 -15.08
C GLY A 43 4.78 13.67 -14.18
N ARG A 44 5.93 13.22 -13.65
CA ARG A 44 6.78 14.03 -12.75
C ARG A 44 7.40 15.29 -13.36
N LYS A 45 7.57 15.37 -14.68
CA LYS A 45 8.25 16.51 -15.33
C LYS A 45 7.31 17.42 -16.12
N GLY A 46 6.01 17.16 -16.12
CA GLY A 46 4.97 18.12 -16.54
C GLY A 46 5.02 18.54 -18.00
N SER A 47 5.64 17.75 -18.88
CA SER A 47 5.80 18.06 -20.31
C SER A 47 4.77 17.34 -21.20
N ASP A 48 3.93 16.48 -20.63
CA ASP A 48 3.34 15.42 -21.43
C ASP A 48 2.00 15.80 -22.05
N ILE A 49 1.87 15.36 -23.29
CA ILE A 49 0.74 15.52 -24.19
C ILE A 49 -0.40 14.61 -23.70
N GLY A 50 -0.81 14.74 -22.43
CA GLY A 50 -1.82 13.89 -21.80
C GLY A 50 -1.39 12.43 -21.60
N VAL A 51 -0.13 12.16 -21.25
CA VAL A 51 0.34 10.80 -20.92
C VAL A 51 1.19 10.84 -19.66
N ASP A 52 0.64 10.41 -18.53
CA ASP A 52 1.41 10.37 -17.28
C ASP A 52 2.29 9.11 -17.23
N ILE A 53 1.78 7.98 -17.73
CA ILE A 53 2.53 6.73 -17.82
C ILE A 53 2.36 6.15 -19.22
N HIS A 54 3.49 5.81 -19.83
CA HIS A 54 3.56 5.10 -21.09
C HIS A 54 4.02 3.67 -20.84
N ALA A 55 3.21 2.70 -21.26
CA ALA A 55 3.52 1.29 -21.07
C ALA A 55 3.45 0.51 -22.39
N VAL A 56 4.30 -0.49 -22.54
CA VAL A 56 4.32 -1.39 -23.69
C VAL A 56 4.11 -2.80 -23.18
N GLN A 57 3.07 -3.45 -23.68
CA GLN A 57 2.78 -4.86 -23.42
C GLN A 57 3.24 -5.69 -24.62
N GLN A 58 3.98 -6.76 -24.37
CA GLN A 58 4.26 -7.77 -25.40
C GLN A 58 3.13 -8.80 -25.40
N VAL A 59 2.44 -8.96 -26.52
CA VAL A 59 1.44 -10.02 -26.73
C VAL A 59 1.89 -10.83 -27.93
N ASP A 60 2.32 -12.07 -27.70
CA ASP A 60 2.98 -12.91 -28.70
C ASP A 60 4.16 -12.19 -29.38
N LYS A 61 4.03 -11.86 -30.67
CA LYS A 61 5.04 -11.14 -31.47
C LYS A 61 4.70 -9.66 -31.68
N GLU A 62 3.60 -9.18 -31.12
CA GLU A 62 3.11 -7.81 -31.29
C GLU A 62 3.28 -6.98 -30.02
N GLU A 63 3.54 -5.68 -30.21
CA GLU A 63 3.59 -4.71 -29.12
C GLU A 63 2.27 -3.94 -29.05
N ARG A 64 1.66 -3.92 -27.87
CA ARG A 64 0.49 -3.10 -27.58
C ARG A 64 0.89 -1.94 -26.70
N VAL A 65 0.74 -0.73 -27.22
CA VAL A 65 1.02 0.51 -26.50
C VAL A 65 -0.18 0.90 -25.64
N TRP A 66 0.09 1.18 -24.37
CA TRP A 66 -0.89 1.67 -23.41
C TRP A 66 -0.49 3.07 -22.96
N PHE A 67 -1.42 4.01 -23.04
CA PHE A 67 -1.29 5.31 -22.37
C PHE A 67 -2.16 5.29 -21.13
N ILE A 68 -1.60 5.79 -20.02
CA ILE A 68 -2.30 5.90 -18.77
C ILE A 68 -2.28 7.36 -18.32
N GLN A 69 -3.47 7.90 -18.07
CA GLN A 69 -3.65 9.22 -17.48
C GLN A 69 -4.21 9.06 -16.06
N CYS A 70 -3.57 9.71 -15.11
CA CYS A 70 -3.90 9.75 -13.70
C CYS A 70 -4.34 11.18 -13.35
N LYS A 71 -5.61 11.39 -12.97
CA LYS A 71 -6.08 12.72 -12.56
C LYS A 71 -6.71 12.70 -11.18
N ARG A 72 -6.16 13.54 -10.29
CA ARG A 72 -6.67 13.71 -8.93
C ARG A 72 -7.80 14.76 -8.88
N TYR A 73 -9.00 14.39 -9.35
CA TYR A 73 -10.20 15.22 -9.28
C TYR A 73 -11.07 14.94 -8.05
N THR A 74 -11.74 15.98 -7.55
CA THR A 74 -12.81 15.86 -6.54
C THR A 74 -14.13 15.47 -7.19
N SER A 75 -14.42 16.03 -8.35
CA SER A 75 -15.54 15.70 -9.23
C SER A 75 -15.11 15.89 -10.68
N ILE A 76 -15.75 15.17 -11.59
CA ILE A 76 -15.43 15.22 -13.01
C ILE A 76 -16.71 15.10 -13.84
N GLY A 77 -16.85 15.95 -14.85
CA GLY A 77 -17.98 15.99 -15.76
C GLY A 77 -17.63 15.47 -17.16
N LYS A 78 -18.62 15.58 -18.05
CA LYS A 78 -18.47 15.22 -19.47
C LYS A 78 -17.31 15.97 -20.14
N ASN A 79 -17.22 17.28 -19.93
CA ASN A 79 -16.22 18.14 -20.56
C ASN A 79 -14.79 17.79 -20.13
N ASP A 80 -14.59 17.43 -18.86
CA ASP A 80 -13.28 17.04 -18.37
C ASP A 80 -12.84 15.70 -18.99
N ILE A 81 -13.76 14.74 -19.13
CA ILE A 81 -13.49 13.47 -19.82
C ILE A 81 -13.12 13.73 -21.28
N THR A 82 -13.87 14.59 -21.96
CA THR A 82 -13.56 15.03 -23.33
C THR A 82 -12.15 15.62 -23.39
N HIS A 83 -11.81 16.52 -22.47
CA HIS A 83 -10.51 17.16 -22.41
C HIS A 83 -9.38 16.14 -22.22
N ILE A 84 -9.52 15.19 -21.29
CA ILE A 84 -8.51 14.14 -21.06
C ILE A 84 -8.27 13.33 -22.34
N ILE A 85 -9.34 12.89 -22.99
CA ILE A 85 -9.23 12.09 -24.22
C ILE A 85 -8.62 12.94 -25.34
N ASP A 86 -9.02 14.20 -25.46
CA ASP A 86 -8.47 15.10 -26.47
C ASP A 86 -6.97 15.34 -26.26
N GLU A 87 -6.51 15.54 -25.02
CA GLU A 87 -5.08 15.65 -24.69
C GLU A 87 -4.30 14.42 -25.18
N VAL A 88 -4.80 13.22 -24.85
CA VAL A 88 -4.21 11.94 -25.29
C VAL A 88 -4.16 11.86 -26.82
N THR A 89 -5.21 12.30 -27.51
CA THR A 89 -5.29 12.22 -28.99
C THR A 89 -4.43 13.25 -29.72
N ARG A 90 -3.83 14.22 -29.02
CA ARG A 90 -2.82 15.11 -29.61
C ARG A 90 -1.50 14.39 -29.87
N ASN A 91 -1.28 13.20 -29.29
CA ASN A 91 -0.11 12.39 -29.59
C ASN A 91 -0.13 11.93 -31.05
N PRO A 92 1.02 11.98 -31.77
CA PRO A 92 1.10 11.54 -33.17
C PRO A 92 0.70 10.08 -33.38
N SER A 93 0.96 9.24 -32.38
CA SER A 93 0.58 7.82 -32.36
C SER A 93 -0.43 7.57 -31.25
N LEU A 94 -1.61 7.08 -31.61
CA LEU A 94 -2.64 6.70 -30.65
C LEU A 94 -2.28 5.37 -29.97
N PRO A 95 -2.63 5.20 -28.68
CA PRO A 95 -2.40 3.95 -27.99
C PRO A 95 -3.39 2.87 -28.46
N PHE A 96 -2.98 1.61 -28.33
CA PHE A 96 -3.92 0.50 -28.41
C PHE A 96 -4.95 0.59 -27.27
N LYS A 97 -4.47 0.88 -26.05
CA LYS A 97 -5.32 1.03 -24.87
C LYS A 97 -5.08 2.33 -24.12
N LEU A 98 -6.17 3.02 -23.79
CA LEU A 98 -6.18 4.15 -22.86
C LEU A 98 -6.75 3.71 -21.50
N LEU A 99 -5.96 3.85 -20.44
CA LEU A 99 -6.41 3.67 -19.07
C LEU A 99 -6.48 5.03 -18.37
N ILE A 100 -7.67 5.43 -17.93
CA ILE A 100 -7.86 6.67 -17.17
C ILE A 100 -8.11 6.31 -15.71
N ILE A 101 -7.26 6.79 -14.80
CA ILE A 101 -7.39 6.57 -13.35
C ILE A 101 -7.76 7.90 -12.71
N ILE A 102 -8.90 7.94 -12.02
CA ILE A 102 -9.40 9.16 -11.36
C ILE A 102 -9.69 8.92 -9.87
N SER A 103 -9.47 9.96 -9.07
CA SER A 103 -9.72 9.94 -7.62
C SER A 103 -11.18 10.18 -7.21
N CYS A 104 -12.12 10.23 -8.15
CA CYS A 104 -13.55 10.41 -7.91
C CYS A 104 -14.39 9.35 -8.65
N ASP A 105 -15.69 9.29 -8.34
CA ASP A 105 -16.62 8.41 -9.04
C ASP A 105 -17.34 9.13 -10.18
N LEU A 106 -17.78 8.33 -11.15
CA LEU A 106 -18.53 8.79 -12.31
C LEU A 106 -19.98 8.34 -12.25
N THR A 107 -20.86 9.14 -12.85
CA THR A 107 -22.18 8.64 -13.23
C THR A 107 -22.03 7.60 -14.34
N ARG A 108 -22.99 6.68 -14.43
CA ARG A 108 -23.04 5.70 -15.51
C ARG A 108 -22.98 6.35 -16.90
N ALA A 109 -23.74 7.42 -17.10
CA ALA A 109 -23.79 8.16 -18.35
C ALA A 109 -22.42 8.74 -18.75
N ASN A 110 -21.68 9.32 -17.81
CA ASN A 110 -20.34 9.86 -18.09
C ASN A 110 -19.32 8.75 -18.37
N HIS A 111 -19.45 7.61 -17.69
CA HIS A 111 -18.57 6.46 -17.91
C HIS A 111 -18.79 5.82 -19.30
N GLU A 112 -20.05 5.61 -19.71
CA GLU A 112 -20.40 5.14 -21.05
C GLU A 112 -19.94 6.14 -22.12
N TYR A 113 -20.23 7.42 -21.93
CA TYR A 113 -19.79 8.49 -22.83
C TYR A 113 -18.27 8.50 -23.04
N GLY A 114 -17.47 8.39 -21.97
CA GLY A 114 -16.02 8.42 -22.08
C GLY A 114 -15.47 7.28 -22.94
N LYS A 115 -16.04 6.08 -22.81
CA LYS A 115 -15.65 4.92 -23.63
C LYS A 115 -16.02 5.12 -25.10
N GLU A 116 -17.24 5.55 -25.37
CA GLU A 116 -17.71 5.79 -26.73
C GLU A 116 -16.90 6.90 -27.42
N TYR A 117 -16.61 7.98 -26.70
CA TYR A 117 -15.86 9.11 -27.23
C TYR A 117 -14.41 8.74 -27.57
N ALA A 118 -13.74 7.93 -26.73
CA ALA A 118 -12.40 7.46 -27.01
C ALA A 118 -12.34 6.57 -28.26
N ILE A 119 -13.32 5.69 -28.45
CA ILE A 119 -13.44 4.86 -29.65
C ILE A 119 -13.68 5.72 -30.89
N GLN A 120 -14.54 6.74 -30.80
CA GLN A 120 -14.76 7.70 -31.90
C GLN A 120 -13.48 8.45 -32.29
N LYS A 121 -12.56 8.66 -31.34
CA LYS A 121 -11.25 9.28 -31.59
C LYS A 121 -10.18 8.31 -32.10
N GLY A 122 -10.52 7.04 -32.30
CA GLY A 122 -9.63 6.02 -32.86
C GLY A 122 -8.85 5.20 -31.83
N ILE A 123 -9.14 5.33 -30.54
CA ILE A 123 -8.55 4.48 -29.50
C ILE A 123 -9.29 3.14 -29.47
N ILE A 124 -8.55 2.03 -29.54
CA ILE A 124 -9.14 0.69 -29.70
C ILE A 124 -9.80 0.22 -28.40
N GLU A 125 -9.08 0.32 -27.27
CA GLU A 125 -9.60 -0.05 -25.96
C GLU A 125 -9.53 1.12 -24.98
N THR A 126 -10.59 1.33 -24.21
CA THR A 126 -10.61 2.36 -23.15
C THR A 126 -11.18 1.81 -21.86
N GLU A 127 -10.46 2.06 -20.77
CA GLU A 127 -10.83 1.66 -19.42
C GLU A 127 -10.73 2.85 -18.47
N ILE A 128 -11.73 3.01 -17.60
CA ILE A 128 -11.76 4.09 -16.62
C ILE A 128 -11.85 3.48 -15.23
N TRP A 129 -10.86 3.76 -14.39
CA TRP A 129 -10.85 3.38 -12.99
C TRP A 129 -11.28 4.58 -12.14
N THR A 130 -12.46 4.46 -11.55
CA THR A 130 -13.00 5.39 -10.57
C THR A 130 -12.35 5.20 -9.20
N ALA A 131 -12.59 6.13 -8.27
CA ALA A 131 -12.19 6.01 -6.87
C ALA A 131 -12.61 4.67 -6.27
N SER A 132 -13.88 4.27 -6.45
CA SER A 132 -14.41 2.99 -5.97
C SER A 132 -13.71 1.77 -6.57
N THR A 133 -13.37 1.83 -7.87
CA THR A 133 -12.65 0.73 -8.56
C THR A 133 -11.21 0.62 -8.05
N LEU A 134 -10.53 1.76 -7.91
CA LEU A 134 -9.16 1.81 -7.40
C LEU A 134 -9.11 1.35 -5.95
N GLU A 135 -10.03 1.81 -5.11
CA GLU A 135 -10.17 1.40 -3.71
C GLU A 135 -10.37 -0.12 -3.58
N ALA A 136 -11.30 -0.69 -4.34
CA ALA A 136 -11.54 -2.13 -4.32
C ALA A 136 -10.29 -2.94 -4.70
N LYS A 137 -9.53 -2.46 -5.70
CA LYS A 137 -8.24 -3.06 -6.10
C LYS A 137 -7.20 -2.95 -4.99
N LEU A 138 -7.09 -1.80 -4.34
CA LEU A 138 -6.11 -1.58 -3.25
C LEU A 138 -6.37 -2.51 -2.06
N TYR A 139 -7.63 -2.64 -1.63
CA TYR A 139 -7.99 -3.53 -0.52
C TYR A 139 -7.78 -5.01 -0.84
N LYS A 140 -8.04 -5.41 -2.09
CA LYS A 140 -7.97 -6.81 -2.52
C LYS A 140 -6.54 -7.26 -2.82
N ASP A 141 -5.86 -6.52 -3.69
CA ASP A 141 -4.64 -6.98 -4.37
C ASP A 141 -3.39 -6.19 -3.95
N TYR A 142 -3.52 -4.99 -3.37
CA TYR A 142 -2.38 -4.08 -3.09
C TYR A 142 -2.35 -3.56 -1.64
N LYS A 143 -2.40 -4.48 -0.68
CA LYS A 143 -2.46 -4.16 0.76
C LYS A 143 -1.23 -3.40 1.28
N ASP A 144 -0.06 -3.63 0.69
CA ASP A 144 1.16 -2.90 1.00
C ASP A 144 1.08 -1.45 0.56
N LEU A 145 0.52 -1.17 -0.63
CA LEU A 145 0.28 0.19 -1.11
C LEU A 145 -0.74 0.90 -0.24
N LEU A 146 -1.77 0.19 0.22
CA LEU A 146 -2.73 0.72 1.18
C LEU A 146 -2.04 1.23 2.46
N PHE A 147 -1.05 0.49 2.95
CA PHE A 147 -0.25 0.91 4.09
C PHE A 147 0.69 2.08 3.76
N VAL A 148 1.42 2.03 2.64
CA VAL A 148 2.40 3.06 2.25
C VAL A 148 1.73 4.42 2.01
N TYR A 149 0.57 4.44 1.36
CA TYR A 149 -0.09 5.67 0.93
C TYR A 149 -1.14 6.17 1.92
N PHE A 150 -1.86 5.27 2.60
CA PHE A 150 -2.97 5.64 3.49
C PHE A 150 -2.75 5.25 4.95
N GLY A 151 -1.62 4.59 5.28
CA GLY A 151 -1.34 4.14 6.65
C GLY A 151 -2.26 3.01 7.13
N VAL A 152 -3.10 2.43 6.27
CA VAL A 152 -4.08 1.43 6.67
C VAL A 152 -3.42 0.06 6.76
N LYS A 153 -3.33 -0.49 7.98
CA LYS A 153 -2.92 -1.87 8.23
C LYS A 153 -4.14 -2.77 8.33
N LEU A 154 -4.34 -3.61 7.32
CA LEU A 154 -5.42 -4.62 7.32
C LEU A 154 -5.14 -5.78 8.28
N GLU A 155 -3.86 -6.10 8.49
CA GLU A 155 -3.44 -7.18 9.39
C GLU A 155 -3.10 -6.59 10.77
N ARG A 156 -3.97 -6.83 11.76
CA ARG A 156 -3.53 -6.87 13.16
C ARG A 156 -2.77 -8.17 13.30
N THR A 157 -1.45 -8.13 13.31
CA THR A 157 -0.65 -9.31 13.61
C THR A 157 -0.86 -9.68 15.09
N VAL A 158 -1.92 -10.42 15.40
CA VAL A 158 -2.09 -11.11 16.69
C VAL A 158 -0.88 -12.03 16.93
N LYS A 159 -0.29 -12.55 15.84
CA LYS A 159 0.97 -13.30 15.86
C LYS A 159 2.15 -12.49 16.40
N ASP A 160 2.27 -11.19 16.09
CA ASP A 160 3.42 -10.38 16.55
C ASP A 160 3.32 -10.06 18.04
N ASN A 161 2.14 -9.71 18.55
CA ASN A 161 2.00 -9.46 19.98
C ASN A 161 2.17 -10.74 20.81
N ALA A 162 1.54 -11.84 20.41
CA ALA A 162 1.69 -13.11 21.14
C ALA A 162 3.12 -13.67 21.02
N ALA A 163 3.76 -13.58 19.85
CA ALA A 163 5.15 -13.99 19.69
C ALA A 163 6.12 -13.09 20.46
N ARG A 164 5.93 -11.77 20.44
CA ARG A 164 6.74 -10.80 21.21
C ARG A 164 6.56 -10.98 22.71
N ILE A 165 5.34 -11.21 23.20
CA ILE A 165 5.06 -11.50 24.61
C ILE A 165 5.70 -12.84 25.01
N ARG A 166 5.55 -13.90 24.19
CA ARG A 166 6.20 -15.20 24.45
C ARG A 166 7.72 -15.09 24.46
N TYR A 167 8.29 -14.32 23.53
CA TYR A 167 9.73 -14.06 23.47
C TYR A 167 10.21 -13.30 24.71
N GLY A 168 9.50 -12.24 25.11
CA GLY A 168 9.80 -11.49 26.33
C GLY A 168 9.76 -12.37 27.59
N LEU A 169 8.70 -13.17 27.76
CA LEU A 169 8.56 -14.11 28.87
C LEU A 169 9.64 -15.21 28.85
N ALA A 170 10.01 -15.70 27.66
CA ALA A 170 11.08 -16.69 27.52
C ALA A 170 12.45 -16.08 27.89
N MET A 171 12.70 -14.83 27.50
CA MET A 171 13.92 -14.11 27.83
C MET A 171 14.01 -13.80 29.32
N GLU A 172 12.92 -13.35 29.94
CA GLU A 172 12.84 -13.12 31.39
C GLU A 172 13.13 -14.41 32.18
N LYS A 173 12.51 -15.53 31.78
CA LYS A 173 12.80 -16.85 32.38
C LYS A 173 14.24 -17.31 32.16
N LYS A 174 14.84 -16.98 31.01
CA LYS A 174 16.24 -17.31 30.72
C LYS A 174 17.18 -16.49 31.60
N VAL A 175 17.00 -15.17 31.67
CA VAL A 175 17.74 -14.27 32.55
C VAL A 175 17.62 -14.71 34.01
N GLY A 176 16.41 -15.02 34.47
CA GLY A 176 16.21 -15.54 35.83
C GLY A 176 16.94 -16.85 36.11
N ARG A 177 17.10 -17.74 35.11
CA ARG A 177 17.90 -18.97 35.27
C ARG A 177 19.41 -18.72 35.21
N ASP A 178 19.85 -17.84 34.32
CA ASP A 178 21.27 -17.63 34.04
C ASP A 178 21.92 -16.65 35.03
N LEU A 179 21.14 -15.76 35.66
CA LEU A 179 21.66 -14.81 36.64
C LEU A 179 21.41 -15.25 38.08
N ILE A 180 20.32 -15.95 38.41
CA ILE A 180 19.95 -16.27 39.79
C ILE A 180 20.41 -17.67 40.18
N ASP A 181 21.10 -17.80 41.31
CA ASP A 181 21.46 -19.09 41.87
C ASP A 181 20.21 -19.78 42.42
N GLN A 182 19.69 -20.70 41.61
CA GLN A 182 18.51 -21.51 41.91
C GLN A 182 18.70 -22.43 43.11
N LYS A 183 19.95 -22.79 43.48
CA LYS A 183 20.22 -23.60 44.68
C LYS A 183 20.10 -22.72 45.92
N TYR A 184 20.64 -21.50 45.86
CA TYR A 184 20.54 -20.50 46.92
C TYR A 184 19.08 -20.09 47.21
N MET A 185 18.25 -19.90 46.17
CA MET A 185 16.82 -19.56 46.33
C MET A 185 15.97 -20.69 46.95
N LYS A 186 16.47 -21.93 46.97
CA LYS A 186 15.75 -23.09 47.53
C LYS A 186 16.12 -23.39 49.00
N ASP A 187 17.10 -22.70 49.55
CA ASP A 187 17.49 -22.83 50.96
C ASP A 187 16.48 -22.10 51.86
N GLY A 188 15.92 -22.74 52.88
CA GLY A 188 14.86 -22.16 53.72
C GLY A 188 15.26 -20.91 54.52
N ASN A 189 16.56 -20.63 54.68
CA ASN A 189 17.06 -19.52 55.50
C ASN A 189 17.59 -18.30 54.71
N HIS A 190 17.43 -18.28 53.38
CA HIS A 190 17.96 -17.24 52.49
C HIS A 190 17.47 -15.81 52.75
N TRP A 191 16.29 -15.62 53.37
CA TRP A 191 15.67 -14.31 53.60
C TRP A 191 16.48 -13.40 54.53
N ARG A 192 17.20 -13.97 55.50
CA ARG A 192 18.08 -13.21 56.41
C ARG A 192 19.26 -12.64 55.63
N THR A 193 19.92 -13.48 54.83
CA THR A 193 21.08 -13.10 54.03
C THR A 193 20.73 -12.09 52.94
N LEU A 194 19.54 -12.19 52.32
CA LEU A 194 19.07 -11.20 51.33
C LEU A 194 18.80 -9.80 51.91
N SER A 195 18.51 -9.71 53.21
CA SER A 195 18.22 -8.43 53.86
C SER A 195 19.49 -7.60 54.05
N TYR A 196 20.65 -8.26 54.17
CA TYR A 196 21.95 -7.61 54.37
C TYR A 196 22.80 -7.62 53.10
N GLU A 197 22.71 -8.69 52.29
CA GLU A 197 23.52 -8.86 51.08
C GLU A 197 22.65 -9.37 49.90
N PRO A 198 21.85 -8.48 49.29
CA PRO A 198 20.90 -8.84 48.24
C PRO A 198 21.55 -9.45 46.99
N PHE A 199 22.86 -9.24 46.82
CA PHE A 199 23.64 -9.65 45.65
C PHE A 199 23.99 -11.15 45.66
N HIS A 200 23.87 -11.82 46.81
CA HIS A 200 24.16 -13.26 46.94
C HIS A 200 23.19 -14.17 46.18
N LYS A 201 22.03 -13.63 45.74
CA LYS A 201 21.12 -14.37 44.87
C LYS A 201 21.68 -14.60 43.47
N PHE A 202 22.76 -13.93 43.08
CA PHE A 202 23.29 -14.01 41.73
C PHE A 202 24.43 -15.01 41.61
N ILE A 203 24.50 -15.75 40.49
CA ILE A 203 25.50 -16.81 40.25
C ILE A 203 26.94 -16.25 40.20
N SER A 204 27.12 -14.96 39.89
CA SER A 204 28.43 -14.31 39.96
C SER A 204 28.31 -12.83 40.36
N HIS A 205 29.36 -12.27 40.97
CA HIS A 205 29.46 -10.86 41.34
C HIS A 205 29.97 -9.95 40.21
N LYS A 206 30.33 -10.49 39.04
CA LYS A 206 30.84 -9.73 37.89
C LYS A 206 29.91 -9.88 36.70
N PHE A 207 28.91 -9.00 36.59
CA PHE A 207 28.09 -8.88 35.38
C PHE A 207 28.74 -7.90 34.41
N PHE A 208 29.21 -8.40 33.26
CA PHE A 208 29.60 -7.55 32.12
C PHE A 208 28.38 -7.38 31.20
N PHE A 209 27.82 -6.17 31.16
CA PHE A 209 26.87 -5.79 30.10
C PHE A 209 27.68 -5.27 28.91
N ALA A 210 27.82 -6.09 27.87
CA ALA A 210 28.23 -5.60 26.56
C ALA A 210 27.00 -5.05 25.85
N PHE A 211 26.90 -3.73 25.74
CA PHE A 211 25.96 -3.08 24.83
C PHE A 211 26.54 -3.16 23.41
N CYS A 212 25.85 -3.85 22.50
CA CYS A 212 26.04 -3.73 21.05
C CYS A 212 24.98 -2.79 20.48
#